data_AF-A0A1M4U0P1-F1
#
_entry.id   AF-A0A1M4U0P1-F1
#
_cell.length_a   1.000
_cell.length_b   1.000
_cell.length_c   1.000
_cell.angle_alpha   90.00
_cell.angle_beta   90.00
_cell.angle_gamma   90.00
#
_symmetry.space_group_name_H-M   'P 1'
#
loop_
_entity.id
_entity.type
_entity.pdbx_description
1 polymer ?
#
loop_
_entity_poly.entity_id
_entity_poly.type
_entity_poly.pdbx_seq_one_letter_code
_entity_poly.pdbx_strand_id
1 'polypeptide(L)'
;MAKPKTQVLTKFLLLVALLVGYFGYLSYEYDLATGGIAALLTWSFFVLCTPVADAGFLLDFPLRMIFGIRMVLSEIAVWALAISANIAVLLHGPSYYETTVMTQVLHEILTRPFPYWGVIVLSGLGTFLSIRFGDELIDVLHHRDRDFFHSHHFKHEVILFVFFLFVIFGYYQLMASVGLAAVLE
;
A
#
# COMPACT_ATOMS: atom_id res chain seq x y z
N MET A 1 -16.39 16.63 -22.85
CA MET A 1 -16.39 15.47 -21.93
C MET A 1 -15.18 14.60 -22.28
N ALA A 2 -14.13 14.60 -21.45
CA ALA A 2 -12.97 13.74 -21.69
C ALA A 2 -13.41 12.27 -21.58
N LYS A 3 -12.99 11.43 -22.54
CA LYS A 3 -13.32 10.00 -22.52
C LYS A 3 -12.76 9.39 -21.21
N PRO A 4 -13.48 8.47 -20.55
CA PRO A 4 -13.10 7.93 -19.23
C PRO A 4 -11.68 7.35 -19.19
N LYS A 5 -11.16 6.82 -20.30
CA LYS A 5 -9.78 6.31 -20.41
C LYS A 5 -8.71 7.40 -20.31
N THR A 6 -8.96 8.60 -20.86
CA THR A 6 -7.97 9.70 -20.86
C THR A 6 -7.79 10.27 -19.46
N GLN A 7 -8.87 10.34 -18.67
CA GLN A 7 -8.82 10.83 -17.30
C GLN A 7 -7.99 9.92 -16.38
N VAL A 8 -8.13 8.59 -16.52
CA VAL A 8 -7.33 7.62 -15.77
C VAL A 8 -5.84 7.75 -16.13
N LEU A 9 -5.54 7.87 -17.43
CA LEU A 9 -4.17 8.06 -17.90
C LEU A 9 -3.55 9.36 -17.37
N THR A 10 -4.29 10.47 -17.36
CA THR A 10 -3.80 11.74 -16.79
C THR A 10 -3.51 11.62 -15.30
N LYS A 11 -4.39 10.98 -14.51
CA LYS A 11 -4.15 10.75 -13.08
C LYS A 11 -2.89 9.89 -12.85
N PHE A 12 -2.71 8.84 -13.63
CA PHE A 12 -1.52 7.99 -13.58
C PHE A 12 -0.25 8.78 -13.94
N LEU A 13 -0.28 9.59 -15.02
CA LEU A 13 0.86 10.41 -15.42
C LEU A 13 1.23 11.47 -14.37
N LEU A 14 0.24 12.10 -13.72
CA LEU A 14 0.48 13.02 -12.61
C LEU A 14 1.14 12.33 -11.42
N LEU A 15 0.69 11.11 -11.09
CA LEU A 15 1.30 10.31 -10.03
C LEU A 15 2.76 9.93 -10.37
N VAL A 16 3.02 9.52 -11.61
CA VAL A 16 4.38 9.24 -12.10
C VAL A 16 5.24 10.50 -12.04
N ALA A 17 4.72 11.65 -12.44
CA ALA A 17 5.44 12.92 -12.36
C ALA A 17 5.78 13.29 -10.91
N LEU A 18 4.87 13.05 -9.96
CA LEU A 18 5.13 13.24 -8.54
C LEU A 18 6.23 12.29 -8.03
N LEU A 19 6.18 11.02 -8.42
CA LEU A 19 7.21 10.05 -8.05
C LEU A 19 8.58 10.43 -8.63
N VAL A 20 8.64 10.81 -9.91
CA VAL A 20 9.87 11.25 -10.58
C VAL A 20 10.41 12.52 -9.92
N GLY A 21 9.54 13.46 -9.55
CA GLY A 21 9.92 14.65 -8.79
C GLY A 21 10.50 14.31 -7.42
N TYR A 22 9.87 13.39 -6.68
CA TYR A 22 10.37 12.92 -5.39
C TYR A 22 11.71 12.17 -5.51
N PHE A 23 11.85 11.28 -6.49
CA PHE A 23 13.11 10.61 -6.80
C PHE A 23 14.20 11.60 -7.22
N GLY A 24 13.85 12.62 -8.01
CA GLY A 24 14.78 13.69 -8.41
C GLY A 24 15.25 14.51 -7.21
N TYR A 25 14.35 14.83 -6.29
CA TYR A 25 14.70 15.47 -5.01
C TYR A 25 15.65 14.60 -4.18
N LEU A 26 15.33 13.32 -3.97
CA LEU A 26 16.19 12.41 -3.20
C LEU A 26 17.55 12.20 -3.86
N SER A 27 17.60 12.13 -5.20
CA SER A 27 18.84 11.97 -5.95
C SER A 27 19.72 13.23 -5.90
N TYR A 28 19.11 14.41 -5.78
CA TYR A 28 19.82 15.66 -5.58
C TYR A 28 20.43 15.74 -4.17
N GLU A 29 19.71 15.25 -3.15
CA GLU A 29 20.15 15.31 -1.75
C GLU A 29 21.17 14.22 -1.37
N TYR A 30 20.99 12.98 -1.85
CA TYR A 30 21.71 11.79 -1.35
C TYR A 30 22.55 11.03 -2.40
N ASP A 31 22.73 11.58 -3.60
CA ASP A 31 23.23 10.90 -4.82
C ASP A 31 22.23 9.92 -5.46
N LEU A 32 22.43 9.64 -6.75
CA LEU A 32 21.52 8.84 -7.58
C LEU A 32 21.26 7.42 -7.02
N ALA A 33 22.30 6.75 -6.53
CA ALA A 33 22.19 5.38 -6.02
C ALA A 33 21.39 5.33 -4.71
N THR A 34 21.76 6.19 -3.74
CA THR A 34 21.07 6.28 -2.46
C THR A 34 19.65 6.78 -2.64
N GLY A 35 19.44 7.80 -3.48
CA GLY A 35 18.11 8.34 -3.78
C GLY A 35 17.18 7.30 -4.42
N GLY A 36 17.71 6.42 -5.28
CA GLY A 36 16.95 5.30 -5.84
C GLY A 36 16.56 4.24 -4.83
N ILE A 37 17.49 3.85 -3.95
CA ILE A 37 17.18 2.90 -2.88
C ILE A 37 16.20 3.53 -1.89
N ALA A 38 16.39 4.78 -1.50
CA ALA A 38 15.47 5.51 -0.60
C ALA A 38 14.06 5.65 -1.21
N ALA A 39 13.95 5.92 -2.52
CA ALA A 39 12.66 5.95 -3.21
C ALA A 39 12.00 4.56 -3.26
N LEU A 40 12.77 3.50 -3.53
CA LEU A 40 12.28 2.12 -3.51
C LEU A 40 11.78 1.71 -2.11
N LEU A 41 12.54 2.04 -1.07
CA LEU A 41 12.16 1.81 0.32
C LEU A 41 10.90 2.60 0.69
N THR A 42 10.83 3.88 0.31
CA THR A 42 9.64 4.72 0.54
C THR A 42 8.40 4.12 -0.13
N TRP A 43 8.53 3.67 -1.38
CA TRP A 43 7.44 2.98 -2.07
C TRP A 43 7.04 1.69 -1.34
N SER A 44 8.02 0.89 -0.91
CA SER A 44 7.75 -0.35 -0.17
C SER A 44 7.09 -0.11 1.18
N PHE A 45 7.39 1.02 1.85
CA PHE A 45 6.70 1.44 3.07
C PHE A 45 5.21 1.65 2.80
N PHE A 46 4.84 2.34 1.72
CA PHE A 46 3.42 2.50 1.39
C PHE A 46 2.74 1.16 1.12
N VAL A 47 3.38 0.26 0.36
CA VAL A 47 2.82 -1.06 0.05
C VAL A 47 2.62 -1.91 1.31
N LEU A 48 3.62 -1.97 2.19
CA LEU A 48 3.62 -2.89 3.33
C LEU A 48 2.99 -2.31 4.59
N CYS A 49 3.12 -1.01 4.79
CA CYS A 49 2.79 -0.34 6.04
C CYS A 49 1.59 0.60 5.91
N THR A 50 0.86 0.65 4.79
CA THR A 50 -0.41 1.41 4.75
C THR A 50 -1.57 0.53 4.29
N PRO A 51 -2.71 0.50 5.01
CA PRO A 51 -3.89 -0.31 4.65
C PRO A 51 -4.65 0.33 3.47
N VAL A 52 -3.99 0.50 2.34
CA VAL A 52 -4.49 1.15 1.13
C VAL A 52 -4.33 0.17 -0.03
N ALA A 53 -5.45 -0.32 -0.55
CA ALA A 53 -5.52 -1.26 -1.69
C ALA A 53 -4.81 -0.76 -2.97
N ASP A 54 -4.55 0.55 -3.06
CA ASP A 54 -3.89 1.20 -4.19
C ASP A 54 -2.49 1.74 -3.83
N ALA A 55 -1.91 1.41 -2.67
CA ALA A 55 -0.52 1.82 -2.38
C ALA A 55 0.48 1.17 -3.38
N GLY A 56 0.12 -0.01 -3.89
CA GLY A 56 0.80 -0.67 -5.00
C GLY A 56 0.49 -0.10 -6.39
N PHE A 57 -0.43 0.88 -6.53
CA PHE A 57 -1.01 1.34 -7.80
C PHE A 57 0.03 1.67 -8.89
N LEU A 58 1.21 2.16 -8.50
CA LEU A 58 2.29 2.48 -9.43
C LEU A 58 2.72 1.28 -10.29
N LEU A 59 2.79 0.10 -9.68
CA LEU A 59 3.13 -1.16 -10.36
C LEU A 59 1.88 -2.01 -10.66
N ASP A 60 0.87 -1.94 -9.80
CA ASP A 60 -0.36 -2.69 -9.93
C ASP A 60 -1.12 -2.31 -11.23
N PHE A 61 -1.21 -1.01 -11.56
CA PHE A 61 -1.84 -0.52 -12.78
C PHE A 61 -1.19 -1.03 -14.08
N PRO A 62 0.14 -0.88 -14.30
CA PRO A 62 0.79 -1.40 -15.50
C PRO A 62 0.77 -2.93 -15.57
N LEU A 63 0.95 -3.64 -14.45
CA LEU A 63 0.84 -5.11 -14.42
C LEU A 63 -0.55 -5.56 -14.86
N ARG A 64 -1.61 -4.89 -14.39
CA ARG A 64 -2.99 -5.19 -14.77
C ARG A 64 -3.26 -4.89 -16.24
N MET A 65 -2.72 -3.78 -16.78
CA MET A 65 -2.89 -3.42 -18.19
C MET A 65 -2.18 -4.41 -19.13
N ILE A 66 -0.97 -4.84 -18.78
CA ILE A 66 -0.13 -5.70 -19.64
C ILE A 66 -0.59 -7.16 -19.56
N PHE A 67 -0.87 -7.66 -18.34
CA PHE A 67 -1.17 -9.08 -18.12
C PHE A 67 -2.66 -9.39 -17.96
N GLY A 68 -3.53 -8.38 -17.82
CA GLY A 68 -4.98 -8.58 -17.67
C GLY A 68 -5.39 -9.38 -16.43
N ILE A 69 -4.54 -9.40 -15.40
CA ILE A 69 -4.71 -10.21 -14.18
C ILE A 69 -5.71 -9.58 -13.19
N ARG A 70 -6.24 -10.39 -12.27
CA ARG A 70 -7.13 -9.93 -11.20
C ARG A 70 -6.37 -9.02 -10.22
N MET A 71 -7.07 -8.05 -9.63
CA MET A 71 -6.54 -7.08 -8.66
C MET A 71 -5.79 -7.74 -7.49
N VAL A 72 -6.32 -8.85 -6.96
CA VAL A 72 -5.67 -9.60 -5.87
C VAL A 72 -4.33 -10.19 -6.28
N LEU A 73 -4.19 -10.71 -7.51
CA LEU A 73 -2.94 -11.31 -7.98
C LEU A 73 -1.85 -10.26 -8.21
N SER A 74 -2.24 -9.11 -8.75
CA SER A 74 -1.32 -8.01 -8.96
C SER A 74 -0.88 -7.38 -7.63
N GLU A 75 -1.78 -7.29 -6.63
CA GLU A 75 -1.43 -6.85 -5.28
C GLU A 75 -0.46 -7.82 -4.58
N ILE A 76 -0.67 -9.14 -4.70
CA ILE A 76 0.26 -10.15 -4.18
C ILE A 76 1.66 -10.00 -4.82
N ALA A 77 1.72 -9.76 -6.12
CA ALA A 77 2.99 -9.56 -6.83
C ALA A 77 3.72 -8.30 -6.34
N VAL A 78 2.98 -7.20 -6.13
CA VAL A 78 3.53 -5.94 -5.60
C VAL A 78 4.03 -6.11 -4.18
N TRP A 79 3.28 -6.81 -3.33
CA TRP A 79 3.71 -7.18 -1.98
C TRP A 79 4.98 -8.03 -1.98
N ALA A 80 5.03 -9.06 -2.82
CA ALA A 80 6.20 -9.92 -2.93
C ALA A 80 7.45 -9.14 -3.36
N LEU A 81 7.29 -8.20 -4.30
CA LEU A 81 8.39 -7.33 -4.74
C LEU A 81 8.84 -6.38 -3.62
N ALA A 82 7.91 -5.77 -2.88
CA ALA A 82 8.23 -4.89 -1.76
C ALA A 82 8.97 -5.64 -0.64
N ILE A 83 8.52 -6.85 -0.29
CA ILE A 83 9.20 -7.71 0.70
C ILE A 83 10.60 -8.07 0.21
N SER A 84 10.73 -8.49 -1.04
CA SER A 84 12.01 -8.90 -1.63
C SER A 84 13.03 -7.74 -1.66
N ALA A 85 12.57 -6.53 -2.01
CA ALA A 85 13.39 -5.32 -1.96
C ALA A 85 13.90 -5.02 -0.55
N ASN A 86 13.02 -5.08 0.46
CA ASN A 86 13.41 -4.84 1.85
C ASN A 86 14.41 -5.88 2.37
N ILE A 87 14.21 -7.17 2.06
CA ILE A 87 15.15 -8.24 2.40
C ILE A 87 16.52 -7.97 1.75
N ALA A 88 16.53 -7.63 0.45
CA ALA A 88 17.78 -7.34 -0.26
C ALA A 88 18.53 -6.16 0.38
N VAL A 89 17.84 -5.06 0.70
CA VAL A 89 18.47 -3.88 1.29
C VAL A 89 18.93 -4.14 2.73
N LEU A 90 18.16 -4.87 3.54
CA LEU A 90 18.57 -5.24 4.90
C LEU A 90 19.86 -6.08 4.91
N LEU A 91 20.05 -6.94 3.91
CA LEU A 91 21.24 -7.81 3.82
C LEU A 91 22.48 -7.08 3.27
N HIS A 92 22.30 -6.14 2.34
CA HIS A 92 23.43 -5.50 1.63
C HIS A 92 23.80 -4.11 2.16
N GLY A 93 22.88 -3.40 2.81
CA GLY A 93 23.10 -2.01 3.22
C GLY A 93 21.97 -1.47 4.10
N PRO A 94 21.89 -1.86 5.38
CA PRO A 94 20.89 -1.32 6.29
C PRO A 94 21.01 0.20 6.51
N SER A 95 22.17 0.81 6.21
CA SER A 95 22.35 2.26 6.29
C SER A 95 21.45 3.07 5.34
N TYR A 96 20.93 2.46 4.26
CA TYR A 96 20.00 3.15 3.35
C TYR A 96 18.67 3.52 4.02
N TYR A 97 18.32 2.88 5.13
CA TYR A 97 17.10 3.19 5.86
C TYR A 97 17.20 4.50 6.65
N GLU A 98 18.39 5.03 6.92
CA GLU A 98 18.59 6.25 7.71
C GLU A 98 18.33 7.55 6.91
N THR A 99 17.99 7.44 5.63
CA THR A 99 17.84 8.58 4.71
C THR A 99 16.64 9.48 5.01
N THR A 100 15.47 8.90 5.30
CA THR A 100 14.24 9.65 5.54
C THR A 100 13.49 9.11 6.75
N VAL A 101 12.58 9.90 7.33
CA VAL A 101 11.72 9.45 8.43
C VAL A 101 10.92 8.21 8.03
N MET A 102 10.41 8.14 6.80
CA MET A 102 9.64 6.99 6.32
C MET A 102 10.49 5.72 6.26
N THR A 103 11.72 5.81 5.77
CA THR A 103 12.62 4.67 5.71
C THR A 103 13.12 4.27 7.10
N GLN A 104 13.33 5.22 8.02
CA GLN A 104 13.71 4.92 9.40
C GLN A 104 12.58 4.18 10.13
N VAL A 105 11.34 4.66 10.01
CA VAL A 105 10.16 3.98 10.53
C VAL A 105 10.01 2.57 9.93
N LEU A 106 10.23 2.42 8.62
CA LEU A 106 10.21 1.11 7.96
C LEU A 106 11.26 0.17 8.56
N HIS A 107 12.47 0.67 8.83
CA HIS A 107 13.54 -0.12 9.44
C HIS A 107 13.18 -0.61 10.84
N GLU A 108 12.62 0.27 11.66
CA GLU A 108 12.14 -0.04 13.00
C GLU A 108 11.05 -1.12 12.96
N ILE A 109 10.09 -1.00 12.03
CA ILE A 109 9.05 -2.00 11.83
C ILE A 109 9.65 -3.36 11.45
N LEU A 110 10.62 -3.39 10.55
CA LEU A 110 11.21 -4.64 10.05
C LEU A 110 12.10 -5.33 11.09
N THR A 111 12.84 -4.56 11.89
CA THR A 111 13.84 -5.10 12.83
C THR A 111 13.27 -5.42 14.21
N ARG A 112 12.19 -4.76 14.65
CA ARG A 112 11.53 -5.02 15.95
C ARG A 112 10.18 -5.74 15.75
N PRO A 113 10.14 -7.08 15.76
CA PRO A 113 8.95 -7.84 15.35
C PRO A 113 7.71 -7.64 16.23
N PHE A 114 7.89 -7.53 17.55
CA PHE A 114 6.78 -7.27 18.48
C PHE A 114 6.93 -5.86 19.08
N PRO A 115 5.92 -4.97 18.97
CA PRO A 115 4.59 -5.14 18.36
C PRO A 115 4.48 -4.74 16.87
N TYR A 116 5.57 -4.31 16.23
CA TYR A 116 5.49 -3.54 14.98
C TYR A 116 5.18 -4.36 13.72
N TRP A 117 5.42 -5.67 13.69
CA TRP A 117 4.88 -6.50 12.59
C TRP A 117 3.36 -6.51 12.56
N GLY A 118 2.70 -6.14 13.66
CA GLY A 118 1.27 -5.85 13.67
C GLY A 118 0.87 -4.79 12.63
N VAL A 119 1.74 -3.82 12.33
CA VAL A 119 1.51 -2.82 11.26
C VAL A 119 1.39 -3.51 9.90
N ILE A 120 2.34 -4.39 9.56
CA ILE A 120 2.35 -5.09 8.28
C ILE A 120 1.14 -6.02 8.17
N VAL A 121 0.82 -6.76 9.24
CA VAL A 121 -0.32 -7.68 9.26
C VAL A 121 -1.64 -6.92 9.13
N LEU A 122 -1.84 -5.85 9.89
CA LEU A 122 -3.05 -5.02 9.81
C LEU A 122 -3.16 -4.30 8.47
N SER A 123 -2.04 -3.82 7.94
CA SER A 123 -1.95 -3.24 6.59
C SER A 123 -2.41 -4.24 5.53
N GLY A 124 -1.84 -5.45 5.52
CA GLY A 124 -2.23 -6.52 4.60
C GLY A 124 -3.70 -6.91 4.75
N LEU A 125 -4.18 -7.10 5.98
CA LEU A 125 -5.59 -7.39 6.25
C LEU A 125 -6.49 -6.27 5.70
N GLY A 126 -6.14 -5.01 5.93
CA GLY A 126 -6.88 -3.86 5.41
C GLY A 126 -6.91 -3.82 3.89
N THR A 127 -5.75 -3.96 3.24
CA THR A 127 -5.58 -3.94 1.78
C THR A 127 -6.40 -5.06 1.11
N PHE A 128 -6.22 -6.31 1.52
CA PHE A 128 -6.94 -7.43 0.90
C PHE A 128 -8.43 -7.43 1.21
N LEU A 129 -8.84 -7.02 2.42
CA LEU A 129 -10.26 -6.87 2.75
C LEU A 129 -10.90 -5.76 1.91
N SER A 130 -10.20 -4.63 1.72
CA SER A 130 -10.66 -3.52 0.89
C SER A 130 -10.81 -3.91 -0.59
N ILE A 131 -9.90 -4.72 -1.14
CA ILE A 131 -10.02 -5.23 -2.53
C ILE A 131 -11.26 -6.11 -2.65
N ARG A 132 -11.43 -7.06 -1.72
CA ARG A 132 -12.59 -7.96 -1.73
C ARG A 132 -13.90 -7.19 -1.59
N PHE A 133 -13.93 -6.19 -0.72
CA PHE A 133 -15.09 -5.29 -0.58
C PHE A 133 -15.38 -4.50 -1.85
N GLY A 134 -14.34 -3.93 -2.47
CA GLY A 134 -14.48 -3.17 -3.70
C GLY A 134 -15.08 -3.99 -4.83
N ASP A 135 -14.59 -5.22 -5.01
CA ASP A 135 -15.12 -6.15 -6.01
C ASP A 135 -16.56 -6.57 -5.69
N GLU A 136 -16.88 -6.94 -4.43
CA GLU A 136 -18.24 -7.34 -4.01
C GLU A 136 -19.26 -6.19 -4.14
N LEU A 137 -18.90 -4.95 -3.78
CA LEU A 137 -19.77 -3.77 -3.90
C LEU A 137 -20.12 -3.45 -5.36
N ILE A 138 -19.14 -3.55 -6.26
CA ILE A 138 -19.34 -3.27 -7.70
C ILE A 138 -20.25 -4.32 -8.33
N ASP A 139 -20.11 -5.59 -7.94
CA ASP A 139 -20.98 -6.68 -8.41
C ASP A 139 -22.43 -6.51 -7.92
N VAL A 140 -22.65 -6.11 -6.66
CA VAL A 140 -23.99 -5.86 -6.11
C VAL A 140 -24.67 -4.67 -6.82
N LEU A 141 -23.93 -3.60 -7.11
CA LEU A 141 -24.47 -2.44 -7.83
C LEU A 141 -24.82 -2.74 -9.29
N HIS A 142 -24.06 -3.60 -9.96
CA HIS A 142 -24.34 -4.02 -11.35
C HIS A 142 -25.46 -5.05 -11.47
N HIS A 143 -25.70 -5.87 -10.44
CA HIS A 143 -26.73 -6.91 -10.44
C HIS A 143 -28.04 -6.48 -9.76
N ARG A 144 -28.31 -5.17 -9.69
CA ARG A 144 -29.49 -4.54 -9.07
C ARG A 144 -30.84 -4.82 -9.78
N ASP A 145 -30.97 -5.96 -10.47
CA ASP A 145 -32.19 -6.39 -11.16
C ASP A 145 -32.70 -7.77 -10.69
N ARG A 146 -32.20 -8.29 -9.57
CA ARG A 146 -32.79 -9.48 -8.93
C ARG A 146 -33.13 -9.23 -7.49
N ASP A 147 -34.35 -8.74 -7.30
CA ASP A 147 -35.06 -8.78 -6.04
C ASP A 147 -34.93 -10.17 -5.40
N PHE A 148 -34.81 -10.20 -4.06
CA PHE A 148 -35.14 -11.33 -3.18
C PHE A 148 -34.02 -12.12 -2.46
N PHE A 149 -32.90 -11.53 -2.03
CA PHE A 149 -31.97 -12.20 -1.07
C PHE A 149 -31.33 -11.28 0.01
N HIS A 150 -32.09 -10.35 0.59
CA HIS A 150 -31.53 -9.16 1.28
C HIS A 150 -31.31 -9.17 2.82
N SER A 151 -31.54 -10.24 3.59
CA SER A 151 -31.48 -10.09 5.08
C SER A 151 -30.17 -10.48 5.77
N HIS A 152 -29.34 -11.36 5.20
CA HIS A 152 -28.11 -11.84 5.84
C HIS A 152 -26.82 -11.32 5.18
N HIS A 153 -26.85 -10.98 3.88
CA HIS A 153 -25.70 -10.40 3.18
C HIS A 153 -25.34 -9.02 3.76
N PHE A 154 -26.34 -8.16 3.97
CA PHE A 154 -26.13 -6.83 4.54
C PHE A 154 -25.54 -6.87 5.96
N LYS A 155 -25.94 -7.85 6.78
CA LYS A 155 -25.36 -8.00 8.14
C LYS A 155 -23.88 -8.38 8.08
N HIS A 156 -23.51 -9.29 7.19
CA HIS A 156 -22.12 -9.69 7.00
C HIS A 156 -21.26 -8.53 6.51
N GLU A 157 -21.78 -7.76 5.56
CA GLU A 157 -21.12 -6.59 4.98
C GLU A 157 -20.90 -5.48 6.04
N VAL A 158 -21.89 -5.22 6.90
CA VAL A 158 -21.75 -4.30 8.04
C VAL A 158 -20.72 -4.81 9.06
N ILE A 159 -20.70 -6.11 9.38
CA ILE A 159 -19.72 -6.69 10.31
C ILE A 159 -18.30 -6.51 9.78
N LEU A 160 -18.08 -6.81 8.50
CA LEU A 160 -16.76 -6.65 7.90
C LEU A 160 -16.35 -5.18 7.76
N PHE A 161 -17.29 -4.27 7.49
CA PHE A 161 -17.01 -2.83 7.49
C PHE A 161 -16.59 -2.34 8.88
N VAL A 162 -17.30 -2.75 9.93
CA VAL A 162 -16.92 -2.44 11.32
C VAL A 162 -15.55 -3.04 11.66
N PHE A 163 -15.29 -4.28 11.23
CA PHE A 163 -13.98 -4.91 11.37
C PHE A 163 -12.87 -4.14 10.66
N PHE A 164 -13.13 -3.63 9.45
CA PHE A 164 -12.18 -2.78 8.72
C PHE A 164 -11.87 -1.48 9.47
N LEU A 165 -12.88 -0.84 10.09
CA LEU A 165 -12.64 0.33 10.95
C LEU A 165 -11.77 -0.01 12.16
N PHE A 166 -11.96 -1.19 12.78
CA PHE A 166 -11.09 -1.65 13.86
C PHE A 166 -9.65 -1.89 13.39
N VAL A 167 -9.46 -2.46 12.20
CA VAL A 167 -8.13 -2.64 11.59
C VAL A 167 -7.45 -1.28 11.38
N ILE A 168 -8.16 -0.30 10.81
CA ILE A 168 -7.66 1.06 10.64
C ILE A 168 -7.29 1.69 11.98
N PHE A 169 -8.16 1.58 12.98
CA PHE A 169 -7.91 2.15 14.31
C PHE A 169 -6.66 1.53 14.97
N GLY A 170 -6.56 0.20 14.96
CA GLY A 170 -5.39 -0.52 15.48
C GLY A 170 -4.11 -0.15 14.73
N TYR A 171 -4.20 0.00 13.41
CA TYR A 171 -3.11 0.48 12.57
C TYR A 171 -2.64 1.88 12.99
N TYR A 172 -3.56 2.84 13.14
CA TYR A 172 -3.20 4.21 13.56
C TYR A 172 -2.53 4.23 14.92
N GLN A 173 -3.02 3.43 15.88
CA GLN A 173 -2.45 3.37 17.22
C GLN A 173 -1.02 2.80 17.19
N LEU A 174 -0.78 1.74 16.41
CA LEU A 174 0.56 1.16 16.25
C LEU A 174 1.50 2.12 15.51
N MET A 175 1.07 2.72 14.40
CA MET A 175 1.88 3.67 13.66
C MET A 175 2.23 4.92 14.47
N ALA A 176 1.32 5.41 15.30
CA ALA A 176 1.62 6.49 16.23
C ALA A 176 2.71 6.08 17.24
N SER A 177 2.66 4.84 17.74
CA SER A 177 3.70 4.32 18.66
C SER A 177 5.06 4.17 17.99
N VAL A 178 5.11 3.69 16.75
CA VAL A 178 6.35 3.52 15.97
C VAL A 178 6.92 4.88 15.58
N GLY A 179 6.07 5.79 15.08
CA GLY A 179 6.49 7.14 14.68
C GLY A 179 7.04 7.95 15.84
N LEU A 180 6.50 7.78 17.05
CA LEU A 180 7.06 8.39 18.26
C LEU A 180 8.42 7.78 18.64
N ALA A 181 8.58 6.46 18.52
CA ALA A 181 9.86 5.80 18.80
C ALA A 181 10.96 6.23 17.81
N ALA A 182 10.65 6.26 16.51
CA ALA A 182 11.61 6.60 15.45
C ALA A 182 12.02 8.09 15.42
N VAL A 183 11.22 8.99 16.01
CA VAL A 183 11.54 10.44 16.07
C VAL A 183 12.29 10.82 17.36
N LEU A 184 12.25 9.96 18.39
CA LEU A 184 12.86 10.23 19.70
C LEU A 184 14.21 9.53 19.93
N GLU A 185 14.61 8.58 19.06
CA GLU A 185 15.97 8.01 18.98
C GLU A 185 16.86 8.83 18.05
#